data_AF-D6SBG5-F1
#
_entry.id   AF-D6SBG5-F1
#
_cell.length_a   1.000
_cell.length_b   1.000
_cell.length_c   1.000
_cell.angle_alpha   90.00
_cell.angle_beta   90.00
_cell.angle_gamma   90.00
#
_symmetry.space_group_name_H-M   'P 1'
#
loop_
_entity.id
_entity.type
_entity.pdbx_description
1 polymer ?
#
loop_
_entity_poly.entity_id
_entity_poly.type
_entity_poly.pdbx_seq_one_letter_code
_entity_poly.pdbx_strand_id
1 'polypeptide(L)'
;MNNVLLINRIIPTIDDDRICNITFVIADMHLQEVHDKIIKVIDSSEYMDLNNTEINYNGFTTKQKAKLIPEIMKVLVENNLKVYGVYDLYS
;
A
#
# COMPACT_ATOMS: atom_id res chain seq x y z
N MET A 1 18.29 20.12 4.19
CA MET A 1 17.56 19.01 3.53
C MET A 1 16.55 19.62 2.60
N ASN A 2 16.58 19.27 1.31
CA ASN A 2 15.48 19.61 0.39
C ASN A 2 14.30 18.72 0.75
N ASN A 3 13.26 19.29 1.37
CA ASN A 3 12.05 18.57 1.76
C ASN A 3 11.08 18.40 0.58
N VAL A 4 11.60 17.98 -0.58
CA VAL A 4 10.78 17.73 -1.76
C VAL A 4 10.52 16.24 -1.82
N LEU A 5 9.30 15.83 -1.45
CA LEU A 5 8.83 14.47 -1.69
C LEU A 5 8.61 14.32 -3.21
N LEU A 6 9.53 13.66 -3.89
CA LEU A 6 9.35 13.30 -5.29
C LEU A 6 8.31 12.17 -5.33
N ILE A 7 7.10 12.49 -5.77
CA ILE A 7 6.03 11.51 -5.97
C ILE A 7 6.04 11.14 -7.44
N ASN A 8 6.34 9.88 -7.76
CA ASN A 8 6.06 9.37 -9.09
C ASN A 8 4.56 9.18 -9.23
N ARG A 9 3.98 9.75 -10.30
CA ARG A 9 2.61 9.43 -10.67
C ARG A 9 2.57 7.97 -11.10
N ILE A 10 1.94 7.13 -10.28
CA ILE A 10 1.70 5.74 -10.66
C ILE A 10 0.54 5.71 -11.64
N ILE A 11 0.80 5.27 -12.87
CA ILE A 11 -0.24 4.91 -13.83
C ILE A 11 -0.12 3.39 -13.99
N PRO A 12 -0.89 2.60 -13.23
CA PRO A 12 -0.82 1.15 -13.32
C PRO A 12 -1.42 0.74 -14.68
N THR A 13 -0.55 0.44 -15.64
CA THR A 13 -0.95 -0.18 -16.92
C THR A 13 -0.95 -1.69 -16.77
N ILE A 14 -1.79 -2.37 -17.55
CA ILE A 14 -2.00 -3.83 -17.47
C ILE A 14 -0.67 -4.61 -17.67
N ASP A 15 0.26 -4.05 -18.44
CA ASP A 15 1.56 -4.66 -18.75
C ASP A 15 2.73 -4.15 -17.88
N ASP A 16 2.45 -3.41 -16.79
CA ASP A 16 3.50 -2.87 -15.92
C ASP A 16 3.98 -3.91 -14.90
N ASP A 17 4.95 -4.72 -15.32
CA ASP A 17 5.64 -5.69 -14.47
C ASP A 17 6.76 -5.10 -13.60
N ARG A 18 6.92 -3.77 -13.58
CA ARG A 18 7.91 -3.12 -12.69
C ARG A 18 7.56 -3.40 -11.23
N ILE A 19 8.57 -3.83 -10.48
CA ILE A 19 8.48 -3.99 -9.03
C ILE A 19 8.77 -2.64 -8.39
N CYS A 20 7.79 -2.13 -7.66
CA CYS A 20 7.84 -0.85 -6.97
C CYS A 20 7.67 -1.05 -5.45
N ASN A 21 8.16 -0.08 -4.67
CA ASN A 21 7.89 -0.01 -3.24
C ASN A 21 6.66 0.87 -3.05
N ILE A 22 5.48 0.24 -3.00
CA ILE A 22 4.20 0.95 -3.02
C ILE A 22 3.75 1.19 -1.59
N THR A 23 3.59 2.45 -1.22
CA THR A 23 3.04 2.88 0.07
C THR A 23 1.56 3.21 -0.06
N PHE A 24 0.75 2.54 0.75
CA PHE A 24 -0.67 2.82 0.92
C PHE A 24 -0.84 3.61 2.21
N VAL A 25 -1.33 4.85 2.10
CA VAL A 25 -1.65 5.70 3.26
C VAL A 25 -3.06 5.38 3.71
N ILE A 26 -3.20 4.92 4.95
CA ILE A 26 -4.47 4.47 5.52
C ILE A 26 -4.95 5.49 6.55
N ALA A 27 -6.25 5.76 6.56
CA ALA A 27 -6.87 6.58 7.58
C ALA A 27 -6.82 5.92 8.96
N ASP A 28 -6.98 6.72 10.00
CA ASP A 28 -7.27 6.19 11.34
C ASP A 28 -6.17 5.27 11.91
N MET A 29 -4.93 5.34 11.37
CA MET A 29 -3.75 4.58 11.82
C MET A 29 -3.31 4.89 13.27
N HIS A 30 -3.93 5.86 13.93
CA HIS A 30 -3.74 6.05 15.37
C HIS A 30 -4.53 5.05 16.22
N LEU A 31 -5.46 4.30 15.61
CA LEU A 31 -6.29 3.30 16.26
C LEU A 31 -5.68 1.90 16.08
N GLN A 32 -5.48 1.19 17.19
CA GLN A 32 -4.92 -0.17 17.16
C GLN A 32 -5.77 -1.14 16.33
N GLU A 33 -7.10 -0.98 16.34
CA GLU A 33 -8.01 -1.80 15.54
C GLU A 33 -7.73 -1.72 14.03
N VAL A 34 -7.21 -0.59 13.55
CA VAL A 34 -6.84 -0.40 12.14
C VAL A 34 -5.54 -1.17 11.84
N HIS A 35 -4.56 -1.13 12.75
CA HIS A 35 -3.33 -1.91 12.63
C HIS A 35 -3.62 -3.42 12.56
N ASP A 36 -4.40 -3.93 13.50
CA ASP A 36 -4.73 -5.35 13.58
C ASP A 36 -5.50 -5.80 12.32
N LYS A 37 -6.38 -4.92 11.83
CA LYS A 37 -7.15 -5.16 10.61
C LYS A 37 -6.27 -5.18 9.36
N ILE A 38 -5.28 -4.28 9.25
CA ILE A 38 -4.32 -4.29 8.14
C ILE A 38 -3.54 -5.60 8.13
N ILE A 39 -3.02 -6.04 9.29
CA ILE A 39 -2.29 -7.31 9.41
C ILE A 39 -3.16 -8.46 8.92
N LYS A 40 -4.41 -8.54 9.39
CA LYS A 40 -5.36 -9.58 8.99
C LYS A 40 -5.65 -9.54 7.48
N VAL A 41 -5.84 -8.35 6.92
CA VAL A 41 -6.11 -8.20 5.48
C VAL A 41 -4.93 -8.66 4.65
N ILE A 42 -3.70 -8.27 5.02
CA ILE A 42 -2.48 -8.70 4.33
C ILE A 42 -2.32 -10.22 4.42
N ASP A 43 -2.44 -10.80 5.61
CA ASP A 43 -2.29 -12.25 5.83
C ASP A 43 -3.33 -13.08 5.05
N SER A 44 -4.53 -12.52 4.83
CA SER A 44 -5.59 -13.17 4.07
C SER A 44 -5.58 -12.89 2.55
N SER A 45 -4.71 -12.02 2.07
CA SER A 45 -4.70 -11.57 0.68
C SER A 45 -3.80 -12.45 -0.19
N GLU A 46 -4.25 -12.76 -1.41
CA GLU A 46 -3.39 -13.40 -2.42
C GLU A 46 -2.43 -12.42 -3.13
N TYR A 47 -2.62 -11.11 -2.93
CA TYR A 47 -1.87 -10.05 -3.60
C TYR A 47 -0.76 -9.43 -2.73
N MET A 48 -0.75 -9.74 -1.43
CA MET A 48 0.17 -9.17 -0.46
C MET A 48 0.76 -10.28 0.42
N ASP A 49 1.94 -10.01 0.99
CA ASP A 49 2.63 -10.92 1.91
C ASP A 49 3.23 -10.09 3.04
N LEU A 50 3.05 -10.54 4.29
CA LEU A 50 3.64 -9.91 5.47
C LEU A 50 5.17 -9.89 5.41
N ASN A 51 5.81 -10.87 4.78
CA ASN A 51 7.28 -10.91 4.65
C ASN A 51 7.83 -9.79 3.76
N ASN A 52 7.00 -9.27 2.84
CA ASN A 52 7.38 -8.23 1.89
C ASN A 52 6.65 -6.90 2.16
N THR A 53 6.06 -6.76 3.36
CA THR A 53 5.27 -5.60 3.75
C THR A 53 5.77 -5.02 5.06
N GLU A 54 6.05 -3.72 5.05
CA GLU A 54 6.40 -2.94 6.22
C GLU A 54 5.19 -2.13 6.69
N ILE A 55 4.81 -2.28 7.96
CA ILE A 55 3.74 -1.48 8.56
C ILE A 55 4.35 -0.20 9.14
N ASN A 56 3.86 0.94 8.67
CA ASN A 56 4.31 2.27 9.03
C ASN A 56 3.28 2.99 9.91
N TYR A 57 3.67 4.12 10.49
CA TYR A 57 2.76 4.93 11.33
C TYR A 57 1.57 5.52 10.56
N ASN A 58 1.66 5.63 9.24
CA ASN A 58 0.65 6.24 8.36
C ASN A 58 0.03 5.24 7.35
N GLY A 59 0.35 3.96 7.46
CA GLY A 59 -0.17 2.93 6.57
C GLY A 59 0.80 1.76 6.44
N PHE A 60 1.03 1.29 5.22
CA PHE A 60 1.99 0.21 4.97
C PHE A 60 2.65 0.36 3.60
N THR A 61 3.85 -0.20 3.47
CA THR A 61 4.60 -0.25 2.22
C THR A 61 4.82 -1.71 1.84
N THR A 62 4.48 -2.07 0.61
CA THR A 62 4.67 -3.43 0.10
C THR A 62 5.44 -3.41 -1.21
N LYS A 63 6.37 -4.35 -1.37
CA LYS A 63 7.15 -4.50 -2.60
C LYS A 63 6.38 -5.37 -3.59
N GLN A 64 5.76 -4.75 -4.59
CA GLN A 64 4.84 -5.43 -5.51
C GLN A 64 4.91 -4.88 -6.93
N LYS A 65 4.32 -5.62 -7.86
CA LYS A 65 4.15 -5.17 -9.24
C LYS A 65 3.13 -4.04 -9.31
N ALA A 66 3.43 -2.96 -10.04
CA ALA A 66 2.53 -1.83 -10.19
C ALA A 66 1.13 -2.23 -10.71
N LYS A 67 1.05 -3.24 -11.58
CA LYS A 67 -0.23 -3.77 -12.09
C LYS A 67 -1.15 -4.37 -11.03
N LEU A 68 -0.64 -4.73 -9.84
CA LEU A 68 -1.44 -5.30 -8.74
C LEU A 68 -2.07 -4.23 -7.84
N ILE A 69 -1.70 -2.96 -8.00
CA ILE A 69 -2.25 -1.86 -7.19
C ILE A 69 -3.78 -1.81 -7.22
N PRO A 70 -4.46 -1.96 -8.37
CA PRO A 70 -5.93 -1.96 -8.41
C PRO A 70 -6.56 -3.10 -7.58
N GLU A 71 -6.00 -4.31 -7.62
CA GLU A 71 -6.51 -5.45 -6.86
C GLU A 71 -6.28 -5.26 -5.35
N ILE A 72 -5.10 -4.78 -4.96
CA ILE A 72 -4.82 -4.42 -3.57
C ILE A 72 -5.81 -3.34 -3.10
N MET A 73 -6.07 -2.33 -3.92
CA MET A 73 -7.02 -1.27 -3.59
C MET A 73 -8.43 -1.80 -3.35
N LYS A 74 -8.88 -2.70 -4.21
CA LYS A 74 -10.17 -3.36 -4.06
C LYS A 74 -10.25 -4.12 -2.74
N VAL A 75 -9.24 -4.94 -2.41
CA VAL A 75 -9.17 -5.68 -1.14
C VAL A 75 -9.26 -4.75 0.07
N LEU A 76 -8.52 -3.63 0.06
CA LEU A 76 -8.54 -2.66 1.15
C LEU A 76 -9.94 -2.04 1.33
N VAL A 77 -10.56 -1.61 0.23
CA VAL A 77 -11.89 -0.98 0.25
C VAL A 77 -12.98 -1.98 0.67
N GLU A 78 -12.96 -3.19 0.16
CA GLU A 78 -13.92 -4.26 0.53
C GLU A 78 -13.81 -4.62 2.02
N ASN A 79 -12.62 -4.49 2.60
CA ASN A 79 -12.42 -4.66 4.03
C ASN A 79 -12.71 -3.39 4.82
N ASN A 80 -13.29 -2.33 4.26
CA ASN A 80 -13.54 -1.06 4.96
C ASN A 80 -12.26 -0.42 5.54
N LEU A 81 -11.15 -0.47 4.81
CA LEU A 81 -9.96 0.35 5.09
C LEU A 81 -10.01 1.57 4.18
N LYS A 82 -9.98 2.77 4.78
CA LYS A 82 -10.03 4.02 4.03
C LYS A 82 -8.62 4.36 3.57
N VAL A 83 -8.40 4.38 2.26
CA VAL A 83 -7.11 4.73 1.67
C VAL A 83 -7.11 6.20 1.24
N TYR A 84 -6.15 6.99 1.74
CA TYR A 84 -6.00 8.41 1.39
C TYR A 84 -5.06 8.66 0.22
N GLY A 85 -4.13 7.72 -0.04
CA GLY A 85 -3.17 7.86 -1.12
C GLY A 85 -2.38 6.59 -1.36
N VAL A 86 -1.91 6.47 -2.59
CA VAL A 86 -1.01 5.40 -3.03
C VAL A 86 0.18 6.06 -3.69
N TYR A 87 1.38 5.74 -3.22
CA TYR A 87 2.61 6.40 -3.65
C TYR A 87 3.69 5.36 -3.96
N ASP A 88 4.44 5.59 -5.03
CA ASP A 88 5.71 4.91 -5.29
C ASP A 88 6.80 5.86 -4.81
N LEU A 89 7.35 5.58 -3.63
CA LEU A 89 8.38 6.42 -3.04
C LEU A 89 9.71 6.08 -3.70
N TYR A 90 10.38 7.10 -4.26
CA TYR A 90 11.73 6.96 -4.78
C TYR A 90 12.64 6.37 -3.68
N SER A 91 13.30 5.26 -4.03
CA SER A 91 14.31 4.59 -3.21
C SER A 91 15.70 5.06 -3.63
#